data_AF-A0A6M0B656-F1
#
_entry.id   AF-A0A6M0B656-F1
#
_cell.length_a   1.000
_cell.length_b   1.000
_cell.length_c   1.000
_cell.angle_alpha   90.00
_cell.angle_beta   90.00
_cell.angle_gamma   90.00
#
_symmetry.space_group_name_H-M   'P 1'
#
loop_
_entity.id
_entity.type
_entity.pdbx_description
1 polymer ?
#
loop_
_entity_poly.entity_id
_entity_poly.type
_entity_poly.pdbx_seq_one_letter_code
_entity_poly.pdbx_strand_id
1 'polypeptide(L)'
;MITSREAFEVATRFFFGDVRSRLRFVNGQITRGKDWFGKSEFFLGVSIKPRLLDFELFHQSEAAENCYGPFIKEDLTDENPAFGWADGKNLIWEGYLNTISILEDESIPAQEKDMVLRLDFYVGERDLLGLGFSDNVIFRKQYYIQVLIAKTPIELYLHTDEKFAQPDFTVNPADKMKEVDGAWEFQVQDTGFEGTFQIEIDCIPEHGHPEPFLSGIG
;
A
#
# COMPACT_ATOMS: atom_id res chain seq x y z
N MET A 1 23.20 5.73 10.13
CA MET A 1 23.36 6.99 9.36
C MET A 1 23.47 6.57 7.92
N ILE A 2 22.45 6.84 7.10
CA ILE A 2 22.43 6.52 5.68
C ILE A 2 23.40 7.48 5.00
N THR A 3 24.34 6.97 4.23
CA THR A 3 25.24 7.80 3.44
C THR A 3 24.47 8.49 2.32
N SER A 4 24.93 9.65 1.85
CA SER A 4 24.30 10.33 0.70
C SER A 4 24.24 9.45 -0.55
N ARG A 5 25.12 8.46 -0.67
CA ARG A 5 25.10 7.44 -1.74
C ARG A 5 23.90 6.50 -1.58
N GLU A 6 23.70 5.94 -0.41
CA GLU A 6 22.55 5.06 -0.13
C GLU A 6 21.23 5.83 -0.22
N ALA A 7 21.18 7.06 0.30
CA ALA A 7 20.00 7.93 0.16
C ALA A 7 19.70 8.27 -1.30
N PHE A 8 20.73 8.53 -2.12
CA PHE A 8 20.58 8.75 -3.56
C PHE A 8 20.13 7.50 -4.30
N GLU A 9 20.72 6.34 -4.01
CA GLU A 9 20.33 5.06 -4.61
C GLU A 9 18.87 4.73 -4.33
N VAL A 10 18.42 5.00 -3.11
CA VAL A 10 17.04 4.75 -2.70
C VAL A 10 16.10 5.77 -3.32
N ALA A 11 16.45 7.05 -3.30
CA ALA A 11 15.73 8.07 -4.03
C ALA A 11 15.62 7.69 -5.53
N THR A 12 16.67 7.14 -6.15
CA THR A 12 16.59 6.71 -7.54
C THR A 12 15.66 5.53 -7.76
N ARG A 13 15.54 4.62 -6.79
CA ARG A 13 14.54 3.54 -6.85
C ARG A 13 13.10 4.07 -6.73
N PHE A 14 12.89 5.21 -6.06
CA PHE A 14 11.58 5.87 -5.88
C PHE A 14 11.24 6.96 -6.91
N PHE A 15 12.23 7.50 -7.62
CA PHE A 15 12.05 8.59 -8.60
C PHE A 15 12.39 8.19 -10.05
N PHE A 16 13.08 7.06 -10.26
CA PHE A 16 13.49 6.54 -11.58
C PHE A 16 13.28 5.03 -11.68
N GLY A 17 12.02 4.60 -11.53
CA GLY A 17 11.59 3.22 -11.68
C GLY A 17 11.05 2.90 -13.08
N ASP A 18 11.09 1.64 -13.47
CA ASP A 18 10.44 1.04 -14.64
C ASP A 18 9.01 0.54 -14.31
N VAL A 19 8.60 0.64 -13.05
CA VAL A 19 7.25 0.33 -12.57
C VAL A 19 6.67 1.51 -11.80
N ARG A 20 5.45 1.94 -12.12
CA ARG A 20 4.65 2.85 -11.29
C ARG A 20 3.62 2.04 -10.53
N SER A 21 3.52 2.26 -9.22
CA SER A 21 2.51 1.62 -8.38
C SER A 21 1.68 2.68 -7.66
N ARG A 22 0.36 2.46 -7.59
CA ARG A 22 -0.58 3.37 -6.93
C ARG A 22 -1.55 2.61 -6.07
N LEU A 23 -1.72 3.03 -4.81
CA LEU A 23 -2.72 2.50 -3.90
C LEU A 23 -3.91 3.46 -3.81
N ARG A 24 -5.12 2.92 -3.93
CA ARG A 24 -6.37 3.68 -3.85
C ARG A 24 -7.33 3.09 -2.83
N PHE A 25 -8.09 3.97 -2.18
CA PHE A 25 -9.22 3.60 -1.36
C PHE A 25 -10.49 3.50 -2.22
N VAL A 26 -11.21 2.38 -2.13
CA VAL A 26 -12.48 2.20 -2.86
C VAL A 26 -13.65 2.50 -1.93
N ASN A 27 -13.72 1.81 -0.80
CA ASN A 27 -14.73 1.97 0.23
C ASN A 27 -14.26 1.33 1.54
N GLY A 28 -14.95 1.62 2.63
CA GLY A 28 -14.70 0.98 3.91
C GLY A 28 -15.72 1.40 4.96
N GLN A 29 -15.59 0.80 6.13
CA GLN A 29 -16.45 1.00 7.27
C GLN A 29 -15.63 0.81 8.55
N ILE A 30 -15.74 1.77 9.47
CA ILE A 30 -15.24 1.64 10.83
C ILE A 30 -16.27 0.83 11.61
N THR A 31 -15.83 -0.28 12.19
CA THR A 31 -16.71 -1.28 12.83
C THR A 31 -16.60 -1.28 14.35
N ARG A 32 -15.61 -0.56 14.91
CA ARG A 32 -15.41 -0.39 16.35
C ARG A 32 -14.77 0.97 16.62
N GLY A 33 -15.10 1.52 17.79
CA GLY A 33 -14.82 2.90 18.18
C GLY A 33 -16.14 3.50 18.67
N LYS A 34 -16.15 4.82 18.93
CA LYS A 34 -17.28 5.65 19.36
C LYS A 34 -17.43 5.75 20.88
N ASP A 35 -17.38 6.99 21.35
CA ASP A 35 -17.99 7.33 22.63
C ASP A 35 -19.50 7.49 22.42
N TRP A 36 -20.34 6.76 23.18
CA TRP A 36 -21.80 6.80 23.04
C TRP A 36 -22.41 8.18 23.29
N PHE A 37 -21.63 9.10 23.86
CA PHE A 37 -22.03 10.46 24.18
C PHE A 37 -21.12 11.51 23.51
N GLY A 38 -20.15 11.09 22.68
CA GLY A 38 -19.12 11.92 22.07
C GLY A 38 -19.21 12.08 20.55
N LYS A 39 -18.46 13.03 19.98
CA LYS A 39 -18.15 13.09 18.55
C LYS A 39 -16.76 12.48 18.35
N SER A 40 -16.67 11.38 17.62
CA SER A 40 -15.41 10.79 17.22
C SER A 40 -14.96 11.32 15.86
N GLU A 41 -13.66 11.49 15.71
CA GLU A 41 -12.98 11.78 14.46
C GLU A 41 -12.02 10.65 14.13
N PHE A 42 -11.99 10.23 12.87
CA PHE A 42 -11.20 9.09 12.45
C PHE A 42 -10.13 9.45 11.45
N PHE A 43 -8.97 8.81 11.55
CA PHE A 43 -7.84 9.00 10.65
C PHE A 43 -7.46 7.66 10.04
N LEU A 44 -7.37 7.59 8.71
CA LEU A 44 -6.86 6.43 7.99
C LEU A 44 -5.43 6.72 7.56
N GLY A 45 -4.48 5.89 7.98
CA GLY A 45 -3.11 5.99 7.50
C GLY A 45 -2.59 4.68 6.93
N VAL A 46 -1.74 4.83 5.91
CA VAL A 46 -1.08 3.71 5.23
C VAL A 46 0.40 4.02 5.04
N SER A 47 1.25 3.10 5.50
CA SER A 47 2.68 3.05 5.16
C SER A 47 2.93 1.94 4.14
N ILE A 48 3.69 2.23 3.09
CA ILE A 48 4.04 1.27 2.03
C ILE A 48 5.55 1.22 1.87
N LYS A 49 6.14 0.01 1.90
CA LYS A 49 7.58 -0.21 1.76
C LYS A 49 7.87 -1.40 0.86
N PRO A 50 8.78 -1.30 -0.13
CA PRO A 50 9.25 -2.46 -0.87
C PRO A 50 10.07 -3.39 0.04
N ARG A 51 10.08 -4.69 -0.27
CA ARG A 51 10.84 -5.72 0.46
C ARG A 51 12.33 -5.37 0.53
N LEU A 52 12.96 -5.69 1.67
CA LEU A 52 14.37 -5.40 1.99
C LEU A 52 14.72 -3.90 2.15
N LEU A 53 13.72 -3.02 2.19
CA LEU A 53 13.90 -1.61 2.55
C LEU A 53 13.62 -1.40 4.05
N ASP A 54 14.53 -1.90 4.90
CA ASP A 54 14.38 -1.86 6.37
C ASP A 54 15.05 -0.65 7.04
N PHE A 55 15.32 0.43 6.30
CA PHE A 55 15.69 1.70 6.91
C PHE A 55 14.50 2.67 6.85
N GLU A 56 14.16 3.19 8.02
CA GLU A 56 13.35 4.38 8.18
C GLU A 56 14.09 5.56 7.51
N LEU A 57 13.79 5.87 6.24
CA LEU A 57 14.37 7.04 5.54
C LEU A 57 14.18 8.31 6.35
N PHE A 58 13.07 8.38 7.06
CA PHE A 58 12.89 9.04 8.33
C PHE A 58 12.04 8.08 9.16
N HIS A 59 12.03 8.22 10.49
CA HIS A 59 10.87 7.77 11.25
C HIS A 59 9.70 8.40 10.52
N GLN A 60 8.92 7.61 9.77
CA GLN A 60 7.64 8.08 9.28
C GLN A 60 6.81 8.17 10.54
N SER A 61 6.98 9.29 11.26
CA SER A 61 6.06 9.65 12.31
C SER A 61 4.65 9.57 11.75
N GLU A 62 3.64 9.43 12.57
CA GLU A 62 2.24 9.60 12.17
C GLU A 62 2.01 10.83 11.26
N ALA A 63 2.83 11.88 11.41
CA ALA A 63 2.86 13.08 10.56
C ALA A 63 3.52 12.95 9.17
N ALA A 64 4.12 11.80 8.83
CA ALA A 64 4.81 11.50 7.57
C ALA A 64 4.27 10.22 6.89
N GLU A 65 3.29 9.57 7.51
CA GLU A 65 2.42 8.57 6.89
C GLU A 65 1.40 9.29 5.99
N ASN A 66 0.91 8.62 4.94
CA ASN A 66 -0.21 9.16 4.15
C ASN A 66 -1.48 9.04 5.00
N CYS A 67 -1.71 10.04 5.83
CA CYS A 67 -2.82 10.11 6.76
C CYS A 67 -3.96 10.95 6.17
N TYR A 68 -5.16 10.39 6.17
CA TYR A 68 -6.37 10.99 5.63
C TYR A 68 -7.40 11.16 6.73
N GLY A 69 -8.15 12.27 6.69
CA GLY A 69 -9.13 12.64 7.70
C GLY A 69 -8.88 14.04 8.29
N PRO A 70 -9.43 14.36 9.47
CA PRO A 70 -10.37 13.54 10.21
C PRO A 70 -11.65 13.30 9.41
N PHE A 71 -12.20 12.09 9.52
CA PHE A 71 -13.51 11.71 9.04
C PHE A 71 -14.49 11.68 10.20
N ILE A 72 -15.69 12.21 10.02
CA ILE A 72 -16.78 12.11 11.00
C ILE A 72 -17.65 10.89 10.65
N LYS A 73 -17.78 10.58 9.36
CA LYS A 73 -18.53 9.42 8.91
C LYS A 73 -17.67 8.17 9.04
N GLU A 74 -18.29 7.11 9.54
CA GLU A 74 -17.65 5.81 9.72
C GLU A 74 -17.29 5.13 8.38
N ASP A 75 -17.89 5.59 7.27
CA ASP A 75 -17.63 5.11 5.90
C ASP A 75 -16.54 5.91 5.15
N LEU A 76 -15.93 6.90 5.81
CA LEU A 76 -14.88 7.77 5.27
C LEU A 76 -15.33 8.62 4.05
N THR A 77 -16.64 8.88 3.91
CA THR A 77 -17.22 9.65 2.79
C THR A 77 -17.47 11.12 3.10
N ASP A 78 -16.78 11.70 4.08
CA ASP A 78 -16.83 13.15 4.33
C ASP A 78 -16.42 13.91 3.05
N GLU A 79 -17.17 14.96 2.69
CA GLU A 79 -16.93 15.68 1.42
C GLU A 79 -15.63 16.49 1.44
N ASN A 80 -15.24 17.02 2.60
CA ASN A 80 -14.10 17.92 2.77
C ASN A 80 -13.36 17.64 4.09
N PRO A 81 -12.75 16.46 4.28
CA PRO A 81 -11.85 16.22 5.41
C PRO A 81 -10.63 17.16 5.33
N ALA A 82 -10.00 17.45 6.47
CA ALA A 82 -8.88 18.41 6.52
C ALA A 82 -7.66 17.95 5.70
N PHE A 83 -7.40 16.64 5.71
CA PHE A 83 -6.43 15.92 4.90
C PHE A 83 -7.20 14.99 3.96
N GLY A 84 -7.67 15.56 2.85
CA GLY A 84 -8.37 14.83 1.80
C GLY A 84 -7.45 13.96 0.97
N TRP A 85 -8.07 13.09 0.16
CA TRP A 85 -7.37 12.19 -0.75
C TRP A 85 -6.44 12.95 -1.70
N ALA A 86 -5.36 12.31 -2.13
CA ALA A 86 -4.34 12.95 -2.95
C ALA A 86 -4.83 13.29 -4.38
N ASP A 87 -5.93 12.68 -4.83
CA ASP A 87 -6.60 13.01 -6.10
C ASP A 87 -8.12 12.79 -6.03
N GLY A 88 -8.82 13.06 -7.14
CA GLY A 88 -10.28 12.85 -7.26
C GLY A 88 -10.72 11.39 -7.42
N LYS A 89 -9.82 10.43 -7.20
CA LYS A 89 -10.05 8.98 -7.28
C LYS A 89 -9.47 8.29 -6.04
N ASN A 90 -9.49 8.98 -4.90
CA ASN A 90 -9.10 8.47 -3.60
C ASN A 90 -7.68 7.86 -3.55
N LEU A 91 -6.71 8.48 -4.26
CA LEU A 91 -5.30 8.08 -4.21
C LEU A 91 -4.76 8.21 -2.77
N ILE A 92 -4.19 7.11 -2.28
CA ILE A 92 -3.51 7.02 -0.98
C ILE A 92 -2.01 7.22 -1.14
N TRP A 93 -1.41 6.53 -2.11
CA TRP A 93 0.04 6.52 -2.31
C TRP A 93 0.36 6.28 -3.78
N GLU A 94 1.43 6.91 -4.24
CA GLU A 94 2.06 6.65 -5.53
C GLU A 94 3.56 6.50 -5.33
N GLY A 95 4.15 5.52 -6.00
CA GLY A 95 5.60 5.38 -6.06
C GLY A 95 6.05 4.76 -7.37
N TYR A 96 7.33 4.95 -7.64
CA TYR A 96 8.04 4.39 -8.78
C TYR A 96 9.02 3.38 -8.21
N LEU A 97 9.19 2.23 -8.86
CA LEU A 97 9.97 1.10 -8.36
C LEU A 97 10.84 0.58 -9.51
N ASN A 98 12.12 0.34 -9.22
CA ASN A 98 13.06 -0.22 -10.20
C ASN A 98 13.16 -1.74 -10.04
N THR A 99 12.76 -2.48 -11.07
CA THR A 99 12.74 -3.94 -11.14
C THR A 99 13.75 -4.53 -12.10
N ILE A 100 14.51 -3.70 -12.83
CA ILE A 100 15.47 -4.12 -13.86
C ILE A 100 16.45 -5.15 -13.32
N SER A 101 17.05 -4.91 -12.15
CA SER A 101 18.02 -5.85 -11.57
C SER A 101 17.42 -7.21 -11.22
N ILE A 102 16.12 -7.29 -10.94
CA ILE A 102 15.41 -8.55 -10.67
C ILE A 102 15.15 -9.27 -12.00
N LEU A 103 14.77 -8.51 -13.02
CA LEU A 103 14.47 -9.03 -14.36
C LEU A 103 15.72 -9.52 -15.10
N GLU A 104 16.87 -8.89 -14.89
CA GLU A 104 18.14 -9.29 -15.50
C GLU A 104 18.88 -10.40 -14.73
N ASP A 105 18.50 -10.68 -13.49
CA ASP A 105 19.15 -11.73 -12.69
C ASP A 105 18.82 -13.12 -13.26
N GLU A 106 19.81 -13.77 -13.90
CA GLU A 106 19.69 -15.11 -14.47
C GLU A 106 19.66 -16.23 -13.41
N SER A 107 20.05 -15.93 -12.17
CA SER A 107 20.02 -16.90 -11.07
C SER A 107 18.62 -17.13 -10.52
N ILE A 108 17.69 -16.20 -10.76
CA ILE A 108 16.29 -16.30 -10.36
C ILE A 108 15.47 -16.85 -11.52
N PRO A 109 14.77 -17.98 -11.37
CA PRO A 109 13.86 -18.48 -12.39
C PRO A 109 12.79 -17.45 -12.75
N ALA A 110 12.44 -17.33 -14.03
CA ALA A 110 11.49 -16.32 -14.50
C ALA A 110 10.15 -16.36 -13.74
N GLN A 111 9.65 -17.55 -13.40
CA GLN A 111 8.40 -17.70 -12.65
C GLN A 111 8.45 -17.25 -11.18
N GLU A 112 9.65 -17.01 -10.64
CA GLU A 112 9.92 -16.60 -9.26
C GLU A 112 10.35 -15.13 -9.16
N LYS A 113 10.56 -14.44 -10.29
CA LYS A 113 10.91 -13.02 -10.30
C LYS A 113 9.73 -12.19 -9.80
N ASP A 114 9.91 -11.65 -8.60
CA ASP A 114 8.86 -10.94 -7.89
C ASP A 114 9.30 -9.57 -7.38
N MET A 115 8.31 -8.72 -7.18
CA MET A 115 8.41 -7.48 -6.42
C MET A 115 7.39 -7.56 -5.29
N VAL A 116 7.80 -7.23 -4.07
CA VAL A 116 6.91 -7.29 -2.91
C VAL A 116 6.80 -5.93 -2.24
N LEU A 117 5.56 -5.51 -1.99
CA LEU A 117 5.20 -4.31 -1.22
C LEU A 117 4.63 -4.74 0.14
N ARG A 118 5.20 -4.25 1.23
CA ARG A 118 4.62 -4.34 2.57
C ARG A 118 3.72 -3.12 2.79
N LEU A 119 2.49 -3.35 3.22
CA LEU A 119 1.49 -2.34 3.52
C LEU A 119 1.13 -2.42 5.00
N ASP A 120 1.28 -1.32 5.71
CA ASP A 120 0.96 -1.16 7.11
C ASP A 120 -0.24 -0.20 7.22
N PHE A 121 -1.42 -0.73 7.54
CA PHE A 121 -2.65 0.05 7.71
C PHE A 121 -2.91 0.34 9.18
N TYR A 122 -3.40 1.53 9.49
CA TYR A 122 -3.99 1.84 10.78
C TYR A 122 -5.20 2.76 10.66
N VAL A 123 -6.10 2.66 11.64
CA VAL A 123 -7.16 3.65 11.86
C VAL A 123 -7.03 4.20 13.28
N GLY A 124 -6.88 5.52 13.37
CA GLY A 124 -6.90 6.27 14.62
C GLY A 124 -8.29 6.84 14.90
N GLU A 125 -8.67 6.88 16.17
CA GLU A 125 -9.85 7.58 16.68
C GLU A 125 -9.41 8.68 17.63
N ARG A 126 -9.91 9.90 17.40
CA ARG A 126 -9.81 11.02 18.32
C ARG A 126 -11.19 11.35 18.88
N ASP A 127 -11.34 11.27 20.19
CA ASP A 127 -12.55 11.69 20.91
C ASP A 127 -12.47 13.19 21.24
N LEU A 128 -13.54 13.93 20.94
CA LEU A 128 -13.64 15.38 21.15
C LEU A 128 -14.32 15.78 22.47
N LEU A 129 -14.90 14.84 23.23
CA LEU A 129 -15.69 15.17 24.44
C LEU A 129 -15.25 14.44 25.73
N GLY A 130 -14.46 13.36 25.64
CA GLY A 130 -14.03 12.56 26.79
C GLY A 130 -12.92 13.18 27.65
N LEU A 131 -12.90 12.80 28.94
CA LEU A 131 -11.88 13.10 29.96
C LEU A 131 -10.51 12.42 29.70
N GLY A 132 -10.14 12.21 28.43
CA GLY A 132 -8.89 11.60 28.01
C GLY A 132 -8.45 12.18 26.67
N PHE A 133 -7.23 12.75 26.63
CA PHE A 133 -6.51 12.92 25.38
C PHE A 133 -6.11 11.51 24.92
N SER A 134 -6.82 10.90 23.98
CA SER A 134 -6.30 9.66 23.40
C SER A 134 -6.59 9.59 21.91
N ASP A 135 -5.55 9.87 21.13
CA ASP A 135 -5.37 9.30 19.80
C ASP A 135 -5.31 7.77 19.99
N ASN A 136 -6.42 7.08 19.75
CA ASN A 136 -6.54 5.63 19.93
C ASN A 136 -6.39 4.93 18.60
N VAL A 137 -5.46 3.99 18.50
CA VAL A 137 -5.40 3.09 17.34
C VAL A 137 -6.47 2.01 17.51
N ILE A 138 -7.54 2.09 16.75
CA ILE A 138 -8.69 1.15 16.78
C ILE A 138 -8.55 0.01 15.79
N PHE A 139 -7.66 0.16 14.81
CA PHE A 139 -7.30 -0.86 13.83
C PHE A 139 -5.82 -0.74 13.49
N ARG A 140 -5.11 -1.86 13.39
CA ARG A 140 -3.78 -1.93 12.79
C ARG A 140 -3.56 -3.30 12.18
N LYS A 141 -3.15 -3.35 10.92
CA LYS A 141 -2.86 -4.61 10.24
C LYS A 141 -1.86 -4.44 9.12
N GLN A 142 -1.03 -5.46 8.95
CA GLN A 142 -0.01 -5.50 7.93
C GLN A 142 -0.39 -6.53 6.86
N TYR A 143 -0.10 -6.19 5.60
CA TYR A 143 -0.27 -7.04 4.43
C TYR A 143 0.97 -6.96 3.55
N TYR A 144 1.13 -7.93 2.66
CA TYR A 144 2.14 -7.94 1.63
C TYR A 144 1.49 -8.20 0.28
N ILE A 145 1.75 -7.35 -0.71
CA ILE A 145 1.37 -7.58 -2.09
C ILE A 145 2.61 -8.07 -2.83
N GLN A 146 2.57 -9.32 -3.29
CA GLN A 146 3.58 -9.90 -4.16
C GLN A 146 3.13 -9.78 -5.61
N VAL A 147 3.96 -9.16 -6.45
CA VAL A 147 3.77 -9.01 -7.89
C VAL A 147 4.75 -9.96 -8.58
N LEU A 148 4.26 -10.95 -9.32
CA LEU A 148 5.10 -11.80 -10.17
C LEU A 148 5.36 -11.09 -11.49
N ILE A 149 6.38 -10.22 -11.48
CA ILE A 149 6.67 -9.21 -12.51
C ILE A 149 7.12 -9.78 -13.85
N ALA A 150 7.66 -11.00 -13.89
CA ALA A 150 8.07 -11.65 -15.14
C ALA A 150 6.98 -12.53 -15.77
N LYS A 151 5.77 -12.57 -15.19
CA LYS A 151 4.61 -13.22 -15.82
C LYS A 151 3.88 -12.25 -16.74
N THR A 152 3.28 -12.78 -17.80
CA THR A 152 2.45 -12.00 -18.73
C THR A 152 1.12 -12.74 -18.97
N PRO A 153 -0.01 -12.18 -18.50
CA PRO A 153 -0.12 -10.98 -17.66
C PRO A 153 0.49 -11.22 -16.26
N ILE A 154 0.83 -10.13 -15.56
CA ILE A 154 1.33 -10.25 -14.18
C ILE A 154 0.26 -10.83 -13.26
N GLU A 155 0.73 -11.48 -12.20
CA GLU A 155 -0.11 -12.02 -11.15
C GLU A 155 0.24 -11.36 -9.83
N LEU A 156 -0.79 -10.96 -9.08
CA LEU A 156 -0.65 -10.39 -7.76
C LEU A 156 -1.22 -11.33 -6.71
N TYR A 157 -0.54 -11.42 -5.57
CA TYR A 157 -0.95 -12.22 -4.42
C TYR A 157 -0.92 -11.35 -3.16
N LEU A 158 -1.94 -11.51 -2.31
CA LEU A 158 -2.03 -10.83 -1.02
C LEU A 158 -1.67 -11.81 0.11
N HIS A 159 -0.66 -11.46 0.89
CA HIS A 159 -0.21 -12.24 2.04
C HIS A 159 -0.38 -11.46 3.34
N THR A 160 -0.61 -12.16 4.44
CA THR A 160 -0.68 -11.57 5.79
C THR A 160 0.59 -11.78 6.61
N ASP A 161 1.54 -12.57 6.09
CA ASP A 161 2.82 -12.87 6.71
C ASP A 161 3.90 -13.07 5.64
N GLU A 162 5.14 -13.29 6.06
CA GLU A 162 6.30 -13.44 5.17
C GLU A 162 6.56 -14.90 4.74
N LYS A 163 5.57 -15.79 4.84
CA LYS A 163 5.75 -17.18 4.39
C LYS A 163 6.12 -17.28 2.92
N PHE A 164 5.73 -16.31 2.10
CA PHE A 164 6.11 -16.22 0.70
C PHE A 164 7.63 -16.18 0.46
N ALA A 165 8.43 -15.84 1.48
CA ALA A 165 9.88 -15.82 1.40
C ALA A 165 10.56 -17.15 1.78
N GLN A 166 9.79 -18.18 2.17
CA GLN A 166 10.34 -19.48 2.55
C GLN A 166 10.68 -20.33 1.30
N PRO A 167 11.77 -21.12 1.31
CA PRO A 167 12.22 -21.89 0.13
C PRO A 167 11.21 -22.91 -0.40
N ASP A 168 10.32 -23.41 0.44
CA ASP A 168 9.28 -24.41 0.11
C ASP A 168 7.89 -23.79 -0.05
N PHE A 169 7.80 -22.45 -0.05
CA PHE A 169 6.54 -21.77 -0.22
C PHE A 169 5.92 -22.07 -1.57
N THR A 170 4.64 -22.42 -1.55
CA THR A 170 3.81 -22.52 -2.74
C THR A 170 2.68 -21.51 -2.59
N VAL A 171 2.50 -20.66 -3.60
CA VAL A 171 1.39 -19.70 -3.64
C VAL A 171 0.06 -20.44 -3.48
N ASN A 172 -0.78 -19.95 -2.57
CA ASN A 172 -2.14 -20.42 -2.46
C ASN A 172 -2.99 -19.70 -3.53
N PRO A 173 -3.68 -20.43 -4.43
CA PRO A 173 -4.54 -19.80 -5.43
C PRO A 173 -5.63 -18.89 -4.85
N ALA A 174 -6.05 -19.12 -3.60
CA ALA A 174 -7.02 -18.26 -2.91
C ALA A 174 -6.45 -16.88 -2.55
N ASP A 175 -5.13 -16.73 -2.48
CA ASP A 175 -4.46 -15.46 -2.16
C ASP A 175 -4.24 -14.60 -3.42
N LYS A 176 -4.54 -15.14 -4.61
CA LYS A 176 -4.43 -14.42 -5.89
C LYS A 176 -5.46 -13.29 -5.93
N MET A 177 -4.98 -12.07 -6.15
CA MET A 177 -5.80 -10.87 -6.24
C MET A 177 -6.56 -10.84 -7.57
N LYS A 178 -7.79 -10.33 -7.51
CA LYS A 178 -8.66 -10.21 -8.69
C LYS A 178 -8.37 -8.89 -9.40
N GLU A 179 -8.12 -8.98 -10.70
CA GLU A 179 -8.06 -7.80 -11.56
C GLU A 179 -9.48 -7.26 -11.85
N VAL A 180 -9.67 -5.95 -11.71
CA VAL A 180 -10.89 -5.19 -11.97
C VAL A 180 -10.46 -3.90 -12.66
N ASP A 181 -10.89 -3.71 -13.91
CA ASP A 181 -10.66 -2.49 -14.70
C ASP A 181 -9.19 -1.99 -14.75
N GLY A 182 -8.23 -2.93 -14.81
CA GLY A 182 -6.79 -2.62 -14.88
C GLY A 182 -6.11 -2.36 -13.52
N ALA A 183 -6.81 -2.59 -12.41
CA ALA A 183 -6.28 -2.58 -11.06
C ALA A 183 -6.55 -3.91 -10.36
N TRP A 184 -5.88 -4.19 -9.25
CA TRP A 184 -6.13 -5.39 -8.44
C TRP A 184 -6.77 -5.03 -7.11
N GLU A 185 -7.95 -5.61 -6.85
CA GLU A 185 -8.70 -5.38 -5.62
C GLU A 185 -8.28 -6.33 -4.51
N PHE A 186 -8.26 -5.81 -3.28
CA PHE A 186 -8.06 -6.60 -2.07
C PHE A 186 -8.80 -6.03 -0.86
N GLN A 187 -9.03 -6.90 0.11
CA GLN A 187 -9.73 -6.58 1.35
C GLN A 187 -8.74 -6.42 2.50
N VAL A 188 -8.89 -5.31 3.24
CA VAL A 188 -8.23 -5.07 4.51
C VAL A 188 -9.31 -5.15 5.57
N GLN A 189 -9.25 -6.15 6.43
CA GLN A 189 -10.32 -6.39 7.40
C GLN A 189 -9.79 -7.00 8.69
N ASP A 190 -10.27 -6.49 9.81
CA ASP A 190 -10.18 -7.06 11.14
C ASP A 190 -11.16 -6.33 12.07
N THR A 191 -11.11 -6.65 13.36
CA THR A 191 -11.79 -5.85 14.38
C THR A 191 -11.35 -4.39 14.29
N GLY A 192 -12.29 -3.45 14.15
CA GLY A 192 -11.98 -2.02 14.04
C GLY A 192 -12.37 -1.42 12.70
N PHE A 193 -12.08 -2.13 11.61
CA PHE A 193 -12.19 -1.58 10.27
C PHE A 193 -12.26 -2.69 9.22
N GLU A 194 -13.08 -2.46 8.21
CA GLU A 194 -13.13 -3.23 6.97
C GLU A 194 -13.07 -2.26 5.78
N GLY A 195 -12.29 -2.60 4.75
CA GLY A 195 -12.12 -1.72 3.60
C GLY A 195 -11.64 -2.45 2.36
N THR A 196 -12.13 -1.97 1.21
CA THR A 196 -11.70 -2.39 -0.11
C THR A 196 -10.68 -1.40 -0.66
N PHE A 197 -9.56 -1.93 -1.13
CA PHE A 197 -8.48 -1.16 -1.73
C PHE A 197 -8.15 -1.70 -3.12
N GLN A 198 -7.57 -0.84 -3.95
CA GLN A 198 -7.07 -1.18 -5.27
C GLN A 198 -5.59 -0.83 -5.37
N ILE A 199 -4.80 -1.74 -5.94
CA ILE A 199 -3.43 -1.45 -6.37
C ILE A 199 -3.38 -1.41 -7.90
N GLU A 200 -2.81 -0.36 -8.45
CA GLU A 200 -2.52 -0.22 -9.88
C GLU A 200 -1.02 -0.46 -10.08
N ILE A 201 -0.66 -1.18 -11.14
CA ILE A 201 0.73 -1.48 -11.53
C ILE A 201 0.86 -1.16 -13.02
N ASP A 202 1.64 -0.12 -13.32
CA ASP A 202 1.94 0.31 -14.68
C ASP A 202 3.43 0.10 -14.97
N CYS A 203 3.77 -0.32 -16.19
CA CYS A 203 5.13 -0.27 -16.70
C CYS A 203 5.43 1.15 -17.18
N ILE A 204 6.64 1.62 -16.93
CA ILE A 204 7.13 2.90 -17.42
C ILE A 204 8.13 2.61 -18.54
N PRO A 205 7.75 2.83 -19.81
CA PRO A 205 8.67 2.62 -20.91
C PRO A 205 9.85 3.62 -20.82
N GLU A 206 10.99 3.25 -21.39
CA GLU A 206 12.18 4.13 -21.47
C GLU A 206 11.84 5.48 -22.13
N HIS A 207 10.86 5.47 -23.04
CA HIS A 207 10.28 6.65 -23.67
C HIS A 207 8.75 6.54 -23.70
N GLY A 208 8.04 7.55 -23.17
CA GLY A 208 6.57 7.63 -23.27
C GLY A 208 5.87 7.89 -21.93
N HIS A 209 4.55 7.68 -21.90
CA HIS A 209 3.75 7.71 -20.67
C HIS A 209 3.70 6.30 -20.06
N PRO A 210 3.47 6.17 -18.73
CA PRO A 210 3.21 4.87 -18.11
C PRO A 210 2.05 4.14 -18.79
N GLU A 211 2.20 2.83 -19.00
CA GLU A 211 1.21 1.94 -19.61
C GLU A 211 0.85 0.81 -18.64
N PRO A 212 -0.41 0.33 -18.60
CA PRO A 212 -0.78 -0.80 -17.75
C PRO A 212 0.15 -2.00 -18.01
N PHE A 213 0.57 -2.72 -16.96
CA PHE A 213 1.55 -3.82 -17.07
C PHE A 213 1.02 -5.07 -17.82
N LEU A 214 -0.12 -4.98 -18.50
CA LEU A 214 -0.76 -6.06 -19.25
C LEU A 214 0.06 -6.54 -20.48
N SER A 215 1.02 -5.73 -20.93
CA SER A 215 1.88 -6.01 -22.09
C SER A 215 3.21 -6.71 -21.76
N GLY A 216 3.60 -6.78 -20.48
CA GLY A 216 4.96 -7.14 -20.07
C GLY A 216 5.99 -6.04 -20.39
N ILE A 217 7.20 -6.19 -19.88
CA ILE A 217 8.33 -5.34 -20.24
C ILE A 217 8.90 -5.92 -21.55
N GLY A 218 8.80 -5.16 -22.64
CA GLY A 218 9.36 -5.51 -23.95
C GLY A 218 10.86 -5.35 -24.01
#